data_AF-A0A3D3WVB3-F1
#
_entry.id   AF-A0A3D3WVB3-F1
#
_cell.length_a   1.000
_cell.length_b   1.000
_cell.length_c   1.000
_cell.angle_alpha   90.00
_cell.angle_beta   90.00
_cell.angle_gamma   90.00
#
_symmetry.space_group_name_H-M   'P 1'
#
loop_
_entity.id
_entity.type
_entity.pdbx_description
1 polymer ?
#
loop_
_entity_poly.entity_id
_entity_poly.type
_entity_poly.pdbx_seq_one_letter_code
_entity_poly.pdbx_strand_id
1 'polypeptide(L)'
;MTTEALPQETSLRDRINTDSIGEGLLGLERFLRPNEGWLAASLLVLNLVVVVLSVEQADWAPSPNLVFLLFLAMITGLALYRLPVWSLVLVPVGLAVGLGVILWQLSMFTFDGASVGGAGQVIERLDLWLEAARTGSINIDRLPFSFGLMVATWLTGFLGAWLFLRFGNFWGVFVLGGIGLLSNLTFLPPNAAFHLGFYLFTAMLLVARVQAMRRKHEWELRAIKVDEHLGGLSFSDSFAVAVVVIVVAFLLPMAPRSGV
;
A
#
# COMPACT_ATOMS: atom_id res chain seq x y z
N MET A 1 9.89 24.74 69.85
CA MET A 1 10.64 24.24 68.67
C MET A 1 9.68 23.38 67.87
N THR A 2 9.03 23.97 66.89
CA THR A 2 8.06 23.32 65.99
C THR A 2 8.74 23.19 64.63
N THR A 3 9.09 21.97 64.25
CA THR A 3 9.70 21.69 62.95
C THR A 3 8.58 21.58 61.92
N GLU A 4 8.45 22.58 61.06
CA GLU A 4 7.57 22.53 59.89
C GLU A 4 8.05 21.42 58.94
N ALA A 5 7.19 20.42 58.73
CA ALA A 5 7.39 19.43 57.68
C ALA A 5 6.98 20.07 56.35
N LEU A 6 7.97 20.34 55.48
CA LEU A 6 7.75 20.73 54.10
C LEU A 6 7.01 19.61 53.35
N PRO A 7 5.96 19.91 52.56
CA PRO A 7 5.34 18.91 51.71
C PRO A 7 6.33 18.49 50.62
N GLN A 8 6.57 17.18 50.51
CA GLN A 8 7.30 16.59 49.40
C GLN A 8 6.63 17.02 48.09
N GLU A 9 7.35 17.79 47.27
CA GLU A 9 7.02 17.95 45.87
C GLU A 9 7.06 16.57 45.22
N THR A 10 5.89 15.97 45.07
CA THR A 10 5.69 14.76 44.28
C THR A 10 6.06 15.10 42.86
N SER A 11 7.20 14.56 42.42
CA SER A 11 7.74 14.83 41.10
C SER A 11 6.69 14.50 40.01
N LEU A 12 6.25 15.53 39.30
CA LEU A 12 5.36 15.41 38.14
C LEU A 12 6.02 14.68 36.95
N ARG A 13 7.27 14.23 37.10
CA ARG A 13 8.08 13.57 36.07
C ARG A 13 7.96 12.04 36.08
N ASP A 14 7.43 11.43 37.14
CA ASP A 14 7.28 9.97 37.26
C ASP A 14 5.91 9.43 36.78
N ARG A 15 5.05 10.29 36.24
CA ARG A 15 3.70 9.92 35.76
C ARG A 15 3.62 9.45 34.30
N ILE A 16 4.73 9.40 33.58
CA ILE A 16 4.79 8.69 32.29
C ILE A 16 5.22 7.25 32.59
N ASN A 17 4.24 6.49 33.08
CA ASN A 17 4.41 5.09 33.46
C ASN A 17 4.74 4.27 32.20
N THR A 18 5.98 3.80 32.09
CA THR A 18 6.48 2.98 30.97
C THR A 18 5.64 1.72 30.76
N ASP A 19 5.03 1.21 31.83
CA ASP A 19 4.18 0.02 31.79
C ASP A 19 2.84 0.29 31.09
N SER A 20 2.28 1.50 31.26
CA SER A 20 1.06 1.92 30.56
C SER A 20 1.27 2.09 29.05
N ILE A 21 2.46 2.57 28.64
CA ILE A 21 2.84 2.67 27.23
C ILE A 21 3.01 1.26 26.63
N GLY A 22 3.64 0.33 27.37
CA GLY A 22 3.81 -1.06 26.96
C GLY A 22 2.49 -1.81 26.78
N GLU A 23 1.56 -1.69 27.73
CA GLU A 23 0.23 -2.29 27.62
C GLU A 23 -0.59 -1.71 26.46
N GLY A 24 -0.51 -0.38 26.25
CA GLY A 24 -1.13 0.28 25.11
C GLY A 24 -0.59 -0.21 23.77
N LEU A 25 0.73 -0.37 23.65
CA LEU A 25 1.39 -0.89 22.45
C LEU A 25 0.97 -2.34 22.15
N LEU A 26 0.89 -3.19 23.18
CA LEU A 26 0.45 -4.58 23.02
C LEU A 26 -1.05 -4.68 22.64
N GLY A 27 -1.89 -3.79 23.20
CA GLY A 27 -3.29 -3.67 22.82
C GLY A 27 -3.46 -3.24 21.36
N LEU A 28 -2.67 -2.25 20.94
CA LEU A 28 -2.63 -1.77 19.56
C LEU A 28 -2.13 -2.85 18.59
N GLU A 29 -1.10 -3.60 18.96
CA GLU A 29 -0.58 -4.72 18.16
C GLU A 29 -1.66 -5.80 17.95
N ARG A 30 -2.36 -6.21 19.01
CA ARG A 30 -3.48 -7.17 18.90
C ARG A 30 -4.61 -6.62 18.04
N PHE A 31 -4.85 -5.32 18.11
CA PHE A 31 -5.86 -4.65 17.30
C PHE A 31 -5.44 -4.49 15.82
N LEU A 32 -4.15 -4.35 15.53
CA LEU A 32 -3.67 -4.15 14.16
C LEU A 32 -3.22 -5.44 13.48
N ARG A 33 -3.01 -6.52 14.23
CA ARG A 33 -2.53 -7.80 13.71
C ARG A 33 -3.42 -8.31 12.55
N PRO A 34 -2.89 -8.44 11.34
CA PRO A 34 -3.61 -9.01 10.20
C PRO A 34 -4.00 -10.46 10.49
N ASN A 35 -5.18 -10.89 10.04
CA ASN A 35 -5.65 -12.27 10.21
C ASN A 35 -4.68 -13.29 9.55
N GLU A 36 -4.05 -12.91 8.44
CA GLU A 36 -3.09 -13.76 7.71
C GLU A 36 -1.64 -13.63 8.23
N GLY A 37 -1.42 -12.79 9.25
CA GLY A 37 -0.13 -12.54 9.89
C GLY A 37 0.71 -11.43 9.24
N TRP A 38 1.72 -10.96 9.99
CA TRP A 38 2.60 -9.86 9.57
C TRP A 38 3.37 -10.15 8.28
N LEU A 39 3.81 -11.39 8.08
CA LEU A 39 4.55 -11.78 6.86
C LEU A 39 3.73 -11.53 5.58
N ALA A 40 2.44 -11.86 5.59
CA ALA A 40 1.58 -11.65 4.43
C ALA A 40 1.34 -10.15 4.19
N ALA A 41 1.16 -9.37 5.25
CA ALA A 41 1.08 -7.91 5.13
C ALA A 41 2.38 -7.29 4.60
N SER A 42 3.54 -7.75 5.06
CA SER A 42 4.85 -7.28 4.54
C SER A 42 5.01 -7.60 3.06
N LEU A 43 4.62 -8.80 2.62
CA LEU A 43 4.65 -9.20 1.21
C LEU A 43 3.70 -8.35 0.35
N LEU A 44 2.52 -8.00 0.87
CA LEU A 44 1.58 -7.09 0.21
C LEU A 44 2.17 -5.68 0.07
N VAL A 45 2.75 -5.13 1.13
CA VAL A 45 3.41 -3.81 1.11
C VAL A 45 4.53 -3.82 0.08
N LEU A 46 5.40 -4.82 0.11
CA LEU A 46 6.49 -4.96 -0.85
C LEU A 46 5.96 -5.04 -2.29
N ASN A 47 4.93 -5.85 -2.54
CA ASN A 47 4.35 -6.00 -3.87
C ASN A 47 3.82 -4.67 -4.43
N LEU A 48 3.08 -3.91 -3.62
CA LEU A 48 2.50 -2.63 -4.05
C LEU A 48 3.55 -1.51 -4.17
N VAL A 49 4.54 -1.46 -3.27
CA VAL A 49 5.64 -0.49 -3.35
C VAL A 49 6.37 -0.63 -4.68
N VAL A 50 6.56 -1.85 -5.18
CA VAL A 50 7.25 -2.11 -6.45
C VAL A 50 6.48 -1.58 -7.65
N VAL A 51 5.15 -1.69 -7.61
CA VAL A 51 4.28 -1.10 -8.63
C VAL A 51 4.43 0.42 -8.63
N VAL A 52 4.37 1.04 -7.46
CA VAL A 52 4.46 2.50 -7.34
C VAL A 52 5.85 3.02 -7.70
N LEU A 53 6.91 2.35 -7.28
CA LEU A 53 8.29 2.69 -7.67
C LEU A 53 8.50 2.59 -9.18
N SER A 54 7.87 1.61 -9.83
CA SER A 54 7.89 1.48 -11.29
C SER A 54 7.24 2.69 -11.95
N VAL A 55 6.08 3.14 -11.43
CA VAL A 55 5.34 4.31 -11.95
C VAL A 55 6.11 5.60 -11.70
N GLU A 56 6.70 5.77 -10.52
CA GLU A 56 7.48 6.95 -10.15
C GLU A 56 8.75 7.07 -11.02
N GLN A 57 9.44 5.95 -11.29
CA GLN A 57 10.61 5.93 -12.20
C GLN A 57 10.27 6.13 -13.69
N ALA A 58 9.00 5.99 -14.07
CA ALA A 58 8.57 6.26 -15.43
C ALA A 58 8.36 7.75 -15.70
N ASP A 59 8.47 8.61 -14.68
CA ASP A 59 8.45 10.07 -14.79
C ASP A 59 7.27 10.63 -15.60
N TRP A 60 6.10 10.00 -15.47
CA TRP A 60 4.91 10.36 -16.25
C TRP A 60 4.46 11.81 -16.05
N ALA A 61 4.51 12.29 -14.82
CA ALA A 61 4.21 13.68 -14.47
C ALA A 61 4.89 14.05 -13.16
N PRO A 62 5.19 15.34 -12.93
CA PRO A 62 5.65 15.81 -11.64
C PRO A 62 4.55 15.55 -10.60
N SER A 63 4.86 14.73 -9.60
CA SER A 63 3.94 14.42 -8.51
C SER A 63 4.66 14.47 -7.16
N PRO A 64 3.91 14.68 -6.07
CA PRO A 64 4.39 14.34 -4.73
C PRO A 64 4.84 12.87 -4.65
N ASN A 65 5.58 12.54 -3.58
CA ASN A 65 6.08 11.19 -3.35
C ASN A 65 4.93 10.16 -3.31
N LEU A 66 4.85 9.33 -4.35
CA LEU A 66 3.75 8.37 -4.52
C LEU A 66 3.86 7.20 -3.55
N VAL A 67 5.08 6.80 -3.17
CA VAL A 67 5.31 5.77 -2.15
C VAL A 67 4.77 6.21 -0.80
N PHE A 68 4.97 7.47 -0.41
CA PHE A 68 4.41 8.02 0.82
C PHE A 68 2.88 8.06 0.78
N LEU A 69 2.30 8.48 -0.36
CA LEU A 69 0.86 8.43 -0.56
C LEU A 69 0.30 7.00 -0.46
N LEU A 70 1.01 6.01 -1.03
CA LEU A 70 0.66 4.59 -0.92
C LEU A 70 0.61 4.15 0.54
N PHE A 71 1.61 4.51 1.35
CA PHE A 71 1.62 4.19 2.78
C PHE A 71 0.42 4.79 3.52
N LEU A 72 0.07 6.05 3.26
CA LEU A 72 -1.12 6.68 3.85
C LEU A 72 -2.42 5.96 3.43
N ALA A 73 -2.51 5.53 2.17
CA ALA A 73 -3.64 4.76 1.68
C ALA A 73 -3.75 3.39 2.37
N MET A 74 -2.63 2.68 2.54
CA MET A 74 -2.58 1.39 3.25
C MET A 74 -2.92 1.54 4.73
N ILE A 75 -2.41 2.59 5.40
CA ILE A 75 -2.75 2.91 6.80
C ILE A 75 -4.25 3.20 6.93
N THR A 76 -4.83 3.92 5.96
CA THR A 76 -6.29 4.17 5.93
C THR A 76 -7.06 2.86 5.80
N GLY A 77 -6.62 1.93 4.94
CA GLY A 77 -7.20 0.60 4.83
C GLY A 77 -7.10 -0.19 6.14
N LEU A 78 -5.96 -0.12 6.82
CA LEU A 78 -5.70 -0.72 8.12
C LEU A 78 -6.52 -0.07 9.27
N ALA A 79 -6.83 1.22 9.18
CA ALA A 79 -7.69 1.87 10.17
C ALA A 79 -9.16 1.44 9.99
N LEU A 80 -9.61 1.28 8.74
CA LEU A 80 -11.02 1.02 8.42
C LEU A 80 -11.40 -0.47 8.44
N TYR A 81 -10.46 -1.42 8.35
CA TYR A 81 -10.83 -2.84 8.15
C TYR A 81 -11.60 -3.46 9.33
N ARG A 82 -11.27 -3.09 10.59
CA ARG A 82 -11.92 -3.63 11.81
C ARG A 82 -13.20 -2.91 12.21
N LEU A 83 -13.56 -1.82 11.54
CA LEU A 83 -14.80 -1.12 11.88
C LEU A 83 -16.00 -2.03 11.56
N PRO A 84 -16.89 -2.29 12.54
CA PRO A 84 -18.07 -3.15 12.38
C PRO A 84 -19.21 -2.41 11.63
N VAL A 85 -18.85 -1.64 10.61
CA VAL A 85 -19.76 -0.85 9.77
C VAL A 85 -19.87 -1.51 8.41
N TRP A 86 -20.98 -1.29 7.70
CA TRP A 86 -21.19 -1.85 6.38
C TRP A 86 -20.14 -1.32 5.38
N SER A 87 -19.63 -2.24 4.55
CA SER A 87 -18.60 -1.96 3.55
C SER A 87 -18.97 -0.81 2.61
N LEU A 88 -20.27 -0.67 2.28
CA LEU A 88 -20.78 0.38 1.42
C LEU A 88 -20.56 1.79 1.99
N VAL A 89 -20.44 1.93 3.31
CA VAL A 89 -20.15 3.20 3.98
C VAL A 89 -18.63 3.42 4.11
N LEU A 90 -17.89 2.35 4.42
CA LEU A 90 -16.45 2.43 4.65
C LEU A 90 -15.65 2.79 3.40
N VAL A 91 -16.06 2.29 2.23
CA VAL A 91 -15.38 2.60 0.97
C VAL A 91 -15.46 4.10 0.64
N PRO A 92 -16.65 4.74 0.59
CA PRO A 92 -16.75 6.20 0.43
C PRO A 92 -15.97 7.00 1.46
N VAL A 93 -15.92 6.56 2.73
CA VAL A 93 -15.11 7.23 3.76
C VAL A 93 -13.62 7.18 3.40
N GLY A 94 -13.10 6.01 3.03
CA GLY A 94 -11.70 5.87 2.61
C GLY A 94 -11.37 6.66 1.33
N LEU A 95 -12.33 6.78 0.40
CA LEU A 95 -12.19 7.63 -0.79
C LEU A 95 -12.18 9.11 -0.43
N ALA A 96 -13.04 9.56 0.50
CA ALA A 96 -13.09 10.94 0.97
C ALA A 96 -11.79 11.33 1.70
N VAL A 97 -11.26 10.45 2.56
CA VAL A 97 -9.95 10.63 3.20
C VAL A 97 -8.86 10.76 2.14
N GLY A 98 -8.87 9.89 1.12
CA GLY A 98 -7.91 9.94 0.02
C GLY A 98 -7.96 11.23 -0.76
N LEU A 99 -9.15 11.68 -1.13
CA LEU A 99 -9.33 12.95 -1.82
C LEU A 99 -8.76 14.10 -0.98
N GLY A 100 -9.04 14.13 0.33
CA GLY A 100 -8.47 15.11 1.26
C GLY A 100 -6.94 15.10 1.29
N VAL A 101 -6.33 13.92 1.39
CA VAL A 101 -4.85 13.77 1.40
C VAL A 101 -4.23 14.19 0.07
N ILE A 102 -4.84 13.81 -1.05
CA ILE A 102 -4.36 14.16 -2.40
C ILE A 102 -4.43 15.68 -2.60
N LEU A 103 -5.57 16.31 -2.28
CA LEU A 103 -5.73 17.75 -2.38
C LEU A 103 -4.73 18.48 -1.47
N TRP A 104 -4.52 17.98 -0.25
CA TRP A 104 -3.53 18.52 0.67
C TRP A 104 -2.11 18.45 0.09
N GLN A 105 -1.66 17.29 -0.39
CA GLN A 105 -0.31 17.14 -0.95
C GLN A 105 -0.13 18.00 -2.21
N LEU A 106 -1.11 18.03 -3.12
CA LEU A 106 -1.05 18.87 -4.32
C LEU A 106 -1.07 20.35 -3.99
N SER A 107 -1.81 20.77 -2.95
CA SER A 107 -1.87 22.18 -2.53
C SER A 107 -0.52 22.73 -2.07
N MET A 108 0.33 21.84 -1.54
CA MET A 108 1.67 22.15 -1.04
C MET A 108 2.76 21.87 -2.09
N PHE A 109 2.40 21.27 -3.23
CA PHE A 109 3.34 20.92 -4.28
C PHE A 109 3.72 22.15 -5.14
N THR A 110 4.90 22.08 -5.75
CA THR A 110 5.42 23.13 -6.62
C THR A 110 5.58 22.59 -8.03
N PHE A 111 5.04 23.30 -9.01
CA PHE A 111 5.23 23.02 -10.43
C PHE A 111 6.10 24.11 -11.03
N ASP A 112 7.19 23.74 -11.70
CA ASP A 112 8.10 24.66 -12.39
C ASP A 112 8.54 25.87 -11.53
N GLY A 113 8.73 25.65 -10.22
CA GLY A 113 9.15 26.66 -9.25
C GLY A 113 8.04 27.52 -8.64
N ALA A 114 6.78 27.37 -9.09
CA ALA A 114 5.62 28.05 -8.52
C ALA A 114 4.80 27.09 -7.65
N SER A 115 4.42 27.52 -6.44
CA SER A 115 3.51 26.75 -5.59
C SER A 115 2.09 26.79 -6.15
N VAL A 116 1.34 25.70 -5.94
CA VAL A 116 -0.05 25.59 -6.41
C VAL A 116 -0.99 26.54 -5.68
N GLY A 117 -0.61 27.12 -4.53
CA GLY A 117 -1.41 28.19 -3.90
C GLY A 117 -2.65 27.72 -3.15
N GLY A 118 -2.74 26.44 -2.77
CA GLY A 118 -3.82 25.92 -1.93
C GLY A 118 -4.80 24.98 -2.65
N ALA A 119 -5.70 24.35 -1.89
CA ALA A 119 -6.64 23.37 -2.42
C ALA A 119 -7.68 23.97 -3.38
N GLY A 120 -8.04 25.26 -3.21
CA GLY A 120 -8.95 25.95 -4.12
C GLY A 120 -8.39 26.03 -5.55
N GLN A 121 -7.10 26.35 -5.67
CA GLN A 121 -6.43 26.44 -6.97
C GLN A 121 -6.20 25.05 -7.60
N VAL A 122 -6.03 23.99 -6.79
CA VAL A 122 -6.07 22.61 -7.28
C VAL A 122 -7.42 22.31 -7.94
N ILE A 123 -8.52 22.64 -7.27
CA ILE A 123 -9.89 22.38 -7.77
C ILE A 123 -10.17 23.20 -9.03
N GLU A 124 -9.80 24.48 -9.05
CA GLU A 124 -9.96 25.36 -10.21
C GLU A 124 -9.23 24.81 -11.44
N ARG A 125 -7.97 24.39 -11.29
CA ARG A 125 -7.19 23.81 -12.40
C ARG A 125 -7.76 22.49 -12.91
N LEU A 126 -8.33 21.68 -12.03
CA LEU A 126 -9.05 20.47 -12.42
C LEU A 126 -10.35 20.78 -13.17
N ASP A 127 -11.08 21.83 -12.77
CA ASP A 127 -12.31 22.26 -13.44
C ASP A 127 -12.02 22.81 -14.85
N LEU A 128 -11.00 23.66 -14.98
CA LEU A 128 -10.52 24.15 -16.28
C LEU A 128 -10.10 23.03 -17.22
N TRP A 129 -9.44 21.99 -16.69
CA TRP A 129 -9.09 20.80 -17.48
C TRP A 129 -10.34 20.01 -17.91
N LEU A 130 -11.32 19.87 -17.04
CA LEU A 130 -12.57 19.18 -17.36
C LEU A 130 -13.39 19.94 -18.40
N GLU A 131 -13.44 21.27 -18.30
CA GLU A 131 -14.05 22.13 -19.29
C GLU A 131 -13.35 22.02 -20.65
N ALA A 132 -12.02 22.02 -20.65
CA ALA A 132 -11.23 21.85 -21.87
C ALA A 132 -11.51 20.50 -22.55
N ALA A 133 -11.56 19.42 -21.77
CA ALA A 133 -11.91 18.10 -22.26
C ALA A 133 -13.33 18.03 -22.88
N ARG A 134 -14.30 18.80 -22.34
CA ARG A 134 -15.68 18.85 -22.87
C ARG A 134 -15.82 19.70 -24.12
N THR A 135 -15.04 20.78 -24.22
CA THR A 135 -15.10 21.75 -25.32
C THR A 135 -14.15 21.41 -26.46
N GLY A 136 -13.27 20.42 -26.27
CA GLY A 136 -12.21 20.08 -27.22
C GLY A 136 -11.09 21.11 -27.27
N SER A 137 -11.01 21.99 -26.27
CA SER A 137 -9.92 22.96 -26.16
C SER A 137 -8.66 22.29 -25.60
N ILE A 138 -7.50 22.93 -25.83
CA ILE A 138 -6.22 22.38 -25.41
C ILE A 138 -5.90 22.89 -24.02
N ASN A 139 -5.61 21.98 -23.09
CA ASN A 139 -5.03 22.31 -21.79
C ASN A 139 -3.67 21.61 -21.63
N ILE A 140 -2.62 22.40 -21.35
CA ILE A 140 -1.24 21.93 -21.16
C ILE A 140 -0.87 21.78 -19.68
N ASP A 141 -1.84 21.94 -18.79
CA ASP A 141 -1.66 21.78 -17.36
C ASP A 141 -1.28 20.33 -17.00
N ARG A 142 -0.20 20.17 -16.23
CA ARG A 142 0.30 18.88 -15.74
C ARG A 142 -0.41 18.38 -14.47
N LEU A 143 -1.04 19.27 -13.71
CA LEU A 143 -1.68 18.97 -12.44
C LEU A 143 -2.77 17.88 -12.57
N PRO A 144 -3.69 17.92 -13.57
CA PRO A 144 -4.72 16.90 -13.72
C PRO A 144 -4.16 15.49 -13.91
N PHE A 145 -3.03 15.37 -14.62
CA PHE A 145 -2.36 14.09 -14.81
C PHE A 145 -1.74 13.58 -13.50
N SER A 146 -1.03 14.44 -12.76
CA SER A 146 -0.51 14.10 -11.42
C SER A 146 -1.64 13.69 -10.46
N PHE A 147 -2.77 14.40 -10.50
CA PHE A 147 -3.96 14.05 -9.71
C PHE A 147 -4.46 12.64 -10.06
N GLY A 148 -4.54 12.30 -11.35
CA GLY A 148 -4.91 10.96 -11.81
C GLY A 148 -3.98 9.85 -11.28
N LEU A 149 -2.65 10.05 -11.34
CA LEU A 149 -1.68 9.11 -10.80
C LEU A 149 -1.82 8.93 -9.28
N MET A 150 -2.03 10.03 -8.55
CA MET A 150 -2.24 9.99 -7.11
C MET A 150 -3.54 9.27 -6.74
N VAL A 151 -4.63 9.48 -7.48
CA VAL A 151 -5.89 8.74 -7.30
C VAL A 151 -5.69 7.25 -7.56
N ALA A 152 -5.01 6.87 -8.65
CA ALA A 152 -4.73 5.46 -8.94
C ALA A 152 -3.86 4.80 -7.85
N THR A 153 -2.86 5.52 -7.35
CA THR A 153 -1.99 5.08 -6.25
C THR A 153 -2.79 4.90 -4.96
N TRP A 154 -3.65 5.86 -4.62
CA TRP A 154 -4.50 5.78 -3.44
C TRP A 154 -5.47 4.60 -3.53
N LEU A 155 -6.17 4.44 -4.66
CA LEU A 155 -7.09 3.32 -4.87
C LEU A 155 -6.39 1.98 -4.74
N THR A 156 -5.20 1.84 -5.32
CA THR A 156 -4.40 0.61 -5.26
C THR A 156 -3.97 0.29 -3.83
N GLY A 157 -3.44 1.27 -3.09
CA GLY A 157 -3.02 1.08 -1.70
C GLY A 157 -4.19 0.84 -0.75
N PHE A 158 -5.24 1.67 -0.83
CA PHE A 158 -6.41 1.61 0.04
C PHE A 158 -7.22 0.35 -0.20
N LEU A 159 -7.68 0.11 -1.44
CA LEU A 159 -8.50 -1.07 -1.74
C LEU A 159 -7.68 -2.35 -1.63
N GLY A 160 -6.41 -2.33 -2.06
CA GLY A 160 -5.51 -3.47 -1.91
C GLY A 160 -5.35 -3.91 -0.46
N ALA A 161 -4.99 -2.98 0.43
CA ALA A 161 -4.86 -3.27 1.86
C ALA A 161 -6.21 -3.62 2.49
N TRP A 162 -7.26 -2.85 2.23
CA TRP A 162 -8.57 -3.03 2.88
C TRP A 162 -9.24 -4.35 2.48
N LEU A 163 -9.23 -4.72 1.19
CA LEU A 163 -9.80 -5.99 0.71
C LEU A 163 -9.05 -7.19 1.28
N PHE A 164 -7.72 -7.09 1.30
CA PHE A 164 -6.86 -8.13 1.86
C PHE A 164 -7.12 -8.31 3.36
N LEU A 165 -7.11 -7.23 4.13
CA LEU A 165 -7.26 -7.29 5.58
C LEU A 165 -8.67 -7.68 6.02
N ARG A 166 -9.71 -7.17 5.33
CA ARG A 166 -11.11 -7.40 5.73
C ARG A 166 -11.68 -8.73 5.24
N PHE A 167 -11.31 -9.16 4.03
CA PHE A 167 -11.91 -10.34 3.39
C PHE A 167 -10.92 -11.48 3.15
N GLY A 168 -9.63 -11.30 3.44
CA GLY A 168 -8.59 -12.27 3.07
C GLY A 168 -8.48 -12.45 1.55
N ASN A 169 -8.93 -11.44 0.77
CA ASN A 169 -8.92 -11.49 -0.68
C ASN A 169 -7.71 -10.75 -1.22
N PHE A 170 -6.69 -11.52 -1.61
CA PHE A 170 -5.46 -11.00 -2.20
C PHE A 170 -5.60 -10.64 -3.69
N TRP A 171 -6.64 -11.09 -4.39
CA TRP A 171 -6.80 -10.84 -5.83
C TRP A 171 -6.97 -9.35 -6.15
N GLY A 172 -7.60 -8.58 -5.26
CA GLY A 172 -7.75 -7.13 -5.43
C GLY A 172 -6.40 -6.42 -5.56
N VAL A 173 -5.40 -6.87 -4.80
CA VAL A 173 -4.02 -6.34 -4.83
C VAL A 173 -3.39 -6.63 -6.19
N PHE A 174 -3.52 -7.86 -6.69
CA PHE A 174 -2.90 -8.25 -7.96
C PHE A 174 -3.58 -7.65 -9.18
N VAL A 175 -4.90 -7.55 -9.19
CA VAL A 175 -5.62 -6.93 -10.30
C VAL A 175 -5.27 -5.45 -10.38
N LEU A 176 -5.37 -4.71 -9.27
CA LEU A 176 -5.09 -3.28 -9.27
C LEU A 176 -3.61 -2.98 -9.51
N GLY A 177 -2.70 -3.66 -8.80
CA GLY A 177 -1.26 -3.49 -8.97
C GLY A 177 -0.75 -3.97 -10.33
N GLY A 178 -1.30 -5.07 -10.85
CA GLY A 178 -0.96 -5.63 -12.15
C GLY A 178 -1.40 -4.73 -13.29
N ILE A 179 -2.62 -4.18 -13.24
CA ILE A 179 -3.08 -3.20 -14.23
C ILE A 179 -2.15 -1.98 -14.24
N GLY A 180 -1.81 -1.44 -13.06
CA GLY A 180 -0.89 -0.31 -12.95
C GLY A 180 0.49 -0.61 -13.54
N LEU A 181 1.08 -1.75 -13.15
CA LEU A 181 2.41 -2.14 -13.63
C LEU A 181 2.43 -2.44 -15.13
N LEU A 182 1.47 -3.21 -15.65
CA LEU A 182 1.42 -3.54 -17.08
C LEU A 182 1.16 -2.30 -17.94
N SER A 183 0.30 -1.39 -17.47
CA SER A 183 0.10 -0.10 -18.14
C SER A 183 1.42 0.69 -18.19
N ASN A 184 2.15 0.72 -17.07
CA ASN A 184 3.45 1.37 -16.99
C ASN A 184 4.50 0.75 -17.94
N LEU A 185 4.52 -0.57 -18.04
CA LEU A 185 5.46 -1.31 -18.90
C LEU A 185 5.27 -1.04 -20.40
N THR A 186 4.10 -0.54 -20.81
CA THR A 186 3.84 -0.12 -22.21
C THR A 186 4.80 0.99 -22.65
N PHE A 187 5.27 1.81 -21.71
CA PHE A 187 6.21 2.90 -21.95
C PHE A 187 7.68 2.48 -21.82
N LEU A 188 7.95 1.19 -21.57
CA LEU A 188 9.29 0.62 -21.35
C LEU A 188 10.19 1.49 -20.46
N PRO A 189 9.78 1.76 -19.21
CA PRO A 189 10.58 2.55 -18.29
C PRO A 189 11.91 1.85 -17.95
N PRO A 190 12.90 2.60 -17.41
CA PRO A 190 14.13 2.02 -16.90
C PRO A 190 13.83 0.87 -15.92
N ASN A 191 14.60 -0.22 -16.00
CA ASN A 191 14.46 -1.38 -15.12
C ASN A 191 13.06 -2.05 -15.16
N ALA A 192 12.28 -1.88 -16.23
CA ALA A 192 10.98 -2.52 -16.44
C ALA A 192 10.97 -4.02 -16.11
N ALA A 193 11.98 -4.75 -16.60
CA ALA A 193 12.17 -6.17 -16.34
C ALA A 193 12.33 -6.48 -14.85
N PHE A 194 13.10 -5.66 -14.12
CA PHE A 194 13.31 -5.83 -12.68
C PHE A 194 12.01 -5.63 -11.90
N HIS A 195 11.27 -4.55 -12.17
CA HIS A 195 9.99 -4.29 -11.50
C HIS A 195 8.98 -5.41 -11.78
N LEU A 196 8.88 -5.89 -13.02
CA LEU A 196 8.01 -7.02 -13.37
C LEU A 196 8.43 -8.30 -12.64
N GLY A 197 9.71 -8.65 -12.68
CA GLY A 197 10.22 -9.87 -12.05
C GLY A 197 10.02 -9.85 -10.54
N PHE A 198 10.32 -8.72 -9.90
CA PHE A 198 10.17 -8.56 -8.46
C PHE A 198 8.69 -8.46 -8.03
N TYR A 199 7.82 -7.88 -8.86
CA TYR A 199 6.37 -7.93 -8.67
C TYR A 199 5.85 -9.38 -8.72
N LEU A 200 6.20 -10.14 -9.76
CA LEU A 200 5.80 -11.55 -9.88
C LEU A 200 6.33 -12.39 -8.73
N PHE A 201 7.59 -12.17 -8.34
CA PHE A 201 8.23 -12.83 -7.22
C PHE A 201 7.46 -12.62 -5.91
N THR A 202 7.21 -11.36 -5.56
CA THR A 202 6.47 -11.01 -4.33
C THR A 202 5.02 -11.47 -4.39
N ALA A 203 4.38 -11.45 -5.56
CA ALA A 203 3.03 -11.97 -5.76
C ALA A 203 2.95 -13.48 -5.49
N MET A 204 3.89 -14.27 -6.03
CA MET A 204 3.92 -15.71 -5.79
C MET A 204 4.19 -16.05 -4.31
N LEU A 205 5.10 -15.33 -3.66
CA LEU A 205 5.35 -15.50 -2.22
C LEU A 205 4.09 -15.18 -1.40
N LEU A 206 3.39 -14.10 -1.75
CA LEU A 206 2.14 -13.73 -1.08
C LEU A 206 1.09 -14.83 -1.27
N VAL A 207 0.86 -15.31 -2.50
CA VAL A 207 -0.06 -16.41 -2.79
C VAL A 207 0.30 -17.65 -1.97
N ALA A 208 1.56 -18.07 -2.00
CA ALA A 208 2.02 -19.23 -1.28
C ALA A 208 1.76 -19.09 0.23
N ARG A 209 2.01 -17.90 0.79
CA ARG A 209 1.76 -17.60 2.20
C ARG A 209 0.27 -17.65 2.55
N VAL A 210 -0.60 -17.02 1.75
CA VAL A 210 -2.05 -17.05 1.98
C VAL A 210 -2.57 -18.48 1.93
N GLN A 211 -2.15 -19.26 0.93
CA GLN A 211 -2.59 -20.64 0.75
C GLN A 211 -2.08 -21.57 1.86
N ALA A 212 -0.85 -21.36 2.35
CA ALA A 212 -0.34 -22.07 3.52
C ALA A 212 -1.18 -21.77 4.77
N MET A 213 -1.56 -20.50 4.97
CA MET A 213 -2.37 -20.10 6.13
C MET A 213 -3.80 -20.66 6.05
N ARG A 214 -4.43 -20.63 4.87
CA ARG A 214 -5.76 -21.23 4.65
C ARG A 214 -5.76 -22.74 4.93
N ARG A 215 -4.76 -23.47 4.40
CA ARG A 215 -4.59 -24.91 4.66
C ARG A 215 -4.39 -25.21 6.14
N LYS A 216 -3.60 -24.40 6.85
CA LYS A 216 -3.41 -24.55 8.30
C LYS A 216 -4.75 -24.42 9.03
N HIS A 217 -5.55 -23.41 8.71
CA HIS A 217 -6.86 -23.20 9.33
C HIS A 217 -7.83 -24.36 9.06
N GLU A 218 -7.84 -24.90 7.84
CA GLU A 218 -8.64 -26.08 7.50
C GLU A 218 -8.22 -27.33 8.28
N TRP A 219 -6.93 -27.51 8.52
CA TRP A 219 -6.41 -28.64 9.31
C TRP A 219 -6.71 -28.49 10.81
N GLU A 220 -6.64 -27.27 11.34
CA GLU A 220 -7.06 -26.96 12.72
C GLU A 220 -8.55 -27.26 12.93
N LEU A 221 -9.41 -26.87 11.98
CA LEU A 221 -10.83 -27.21 12.00
C LEU A 221 -11.11 -28.72 11.96
N ARG A 222 -10.18 -29.50 11.39
CA ARG A 222 -10.25 -30.97 11.33
C ARG A 222 -9.50 -31.66 12.48
N ALA A 223 -9.04 -30.91 13.48
CA ALA A 223 -8.27 -31.42 14.62
C ALA A 223 -7.00 -32.20 14.25
N ILE A 224 -6.44 -31.94 13.07
CA ILE A 224 -5.18 -32.55 12.63
C ILE A 224 -4.05 -31.70 13.22
N LYS A 225 -3.27 -32.27 14.16
CA LYS A 225 -2.08 -31.60 14.70
C LYS A 225 -1.00 -31.53 13.61
N VAL A 226 -0.67 -30.31 13.20
CA VAL A 226 0.43 -30.03 12.27
C VAL A 226 1.63 -29.59 13.10
N ASP A 227 2.78 -30.24 12.91
CA ASP A 227 4.03 -29.84 13.56
C ASP A 227 4.45 -28.44 13.09
N GLU A 228 4.75 -27.55 14.04
CA GLU A 228 5.18 -26.17 13.76
C GLU A 228 6.48 -26.10 12.94
N HIS A 229 7.34 -27.11 13.04
CA HIS A 229 8.55 -27.23 12.22
C HIS A 229 8.26 -27.35 10.70
N LEU A 230 7.12 -27.92 10.31
CA LEU A 230 6.73 -28.04 8.90
C LEU A 230 6.32 -26.68 8.29
N GLY A 231 5.85 -25.73 9.13
CA GLY A 231 5.48 -24.40 8.68
C GLY A 231 6.65 -23.56 8.18
N GLY A 232 7.83 -23.71 8.79
CA GLY A 232 9.07 -23.04 8.36
C GLY A 232 9.63 -23.63 7.06
N LEU A 233 9.60 -24.97 6.94
CA LEU A 233 10.00 -25.69 5.72
C LEU A 233 9.14 -25.26 4.50
N SER A 234 7.82 -25.14 4.69
CA SER A 234 6.91 -24.75 3.61
C SER A 234 7.18 -23.35 3.03
N PHE A 235 7.66 -22.40 3.86
CA PHE A 235 8.03 -21.06 3.39
C PHE A 235 9.33 -21.09 2.57
N SER A 236 10.34 -21.81 3.05
CA SER A 236 11.60 -22.00 2.32
C SER A 236 11.37 -22.66 0.96
N ASP A 237 10.50 -23.67 0.90
CA ASP A 237 10.16 -24.35 -0.35
C ASP A 237 9.42 -23.40 -1.32
N SER A 238 8.47 -22.62 -0.81
CA SER A 238 7.75 -21.62 -1.61
C SER A 238 8.70 -20.54 -2.15
N PHE A 239 9.69 -20.13 -1.35
CA PHE A 239 10.73 -19.20 -1.76
C PHE A 239 11.64 -19.79 -2.84
N ALA A 240 12.10 -21.04 -2.66
CA ALA A 240 12.93 -21.73 -3.64
C ALA A 240 12.20 -21.88 -4.99
N VAL A 241 10.94 -22.33 -4.96
CA VAL A 241 10.10 -22.41 -6.17
C VAL A 241 9.93 -21.04 -6.81
N ALA A 242 9.69 -20.00 -6.02
CA ALA A 242 9.53 -18.65 -6.54
C ALA A 242 10.80 -18.14 -7.24
N VAL A 243 11.98 -18.36 -6.65
CA VAL A 243 13.27 -18.03 -7.27
C VAL A 243 13.46 -18.80 -8.57
N VAL A 244 13.23 -20.12 -8.57
CA VAL A 244 13.38 -20.96 -9.76
C VAL A 244 12.46 -20.49 -10.89
N VAL A 245 11.19 -20.23 -10.61
CA VAL A 245 10.23 -19.75 -11.62
C VAL A 245 10.66 -18.42 -12.21
N ILE A 246 11.13 -17.48 -11.39
CA ILE A 246 11.62 -16.19 -11.88
C ILE A 246 12.89 -16.34 -12.71
N VAL A 247 13.85 -17.13 -12.25
CA VAL A 247 15.09 -17.39 -12.99
C VAL A 247 14.77 -18.03 -14.34
N VAL A 248 13.89 -19.03 -14.39
CA VAL A 248 13.45 -19.65 -15.64
C VAL A 248 12.72 -18.65 -16.54
N ALA A 249 11.79 -17.86 -15.99
CA ALA A 249 11.02 -16.89 -16.76
C ALA A 249 11.90 -15.80 -17.41
N PHE A 250 12.99 -15.40 -16.75
CA PHE A 250 13.89 -14.33 -17.23
C PHE A 250 15.14 -14.84 -17.97
N LEU A 251 15.55 -16.09 -17.77
CA LEU A 251 16.65 -16.72 -18.53
C LEU A 251 16.17 -17.43 -19.80
N LEU A 252 14.88 -17.78 -19.90
CA LEU A 252 14.32 -18.27 -21.16
C LEU A 252 14.47 -17.16 -22.21
N PRO A 253 15.25 -17.38 -23.29
CA PRO A 253 15.45 -16.36 -24.30
C PRO A 253 14.10 -15.97 -24.89
N MET A 254 13.82 -14.67 -24.84
CA MET A 254 12.68 -14.10 -25.54
C MET A 254 12.80 -14.50 -27.02
N ALA A 255 11.78 -15.17 -27.55
CA ALA A 255 11.80 -15.71 -28.90
C ALA A 255 12.37 -14.66 -29.88
N PRO A 256 13.29 -15.03 -30.80
CA PRO A 256 13.79 -14.10 -31.79
C PRO A 256 12.58 -13.49 -32.49
N ARG A 257 12.53 -12.16 -32.60
CA ARG A 257 11.54 -11.49 -33.45
C ARG A 257 11.74 -12.00 -34.87
N SER A 258 11.03 -13.05 -35.26
CA SER A 258 10.92 -13.47 -36.64
C SER A 258 10.04 -12.46 -37.34
N GLY A 259 10.69 -11.45 -37.93
CA GLY A 259 10.24 -10.60 -39.03
C GLY A 259 8.86 -9.93 -38.93
N VAL A 260 8.85 -8.61 -38.80
CA VAL A 260 8.48 -7.66 -39.88
C VAL A 260 9.33 -6.40 -39.69
#